data_AF-A0AA95S0D8-F1
#
_entry.id   AF-A0AA95S0D8-F1
#
_cell.length_a   1.000
_cell.length_b   1.000
_cell.length_c   1.000
_cell.angle_alpha   90.00
_cell.angle_beta   90.00
_cell.angle_gamma   90.00
#
_symmetry.space_group_name_H-M   'P 1'
#
loop_
_entity.id
_entity.type
_entity.pdbx_description
1 polymer ?
#
loop_
_entity_poly.entity_id
_entity_poly.type
_entity_poly.pdbx_seq_one_letter_code
_entity_poly.pdbx_strand_id
1 'polypeptide(L)'
;MSEKTFFFRKDYTLKEMYDRIYAENFVNHFKRYASSFSEGANQNEINKNNCYLGLFETNNYDQSQVYSQIKPVFDQEGRKGDKLNVKLFRIPPFSDDLSQIKDRIEEIKGNNRNIKEIDSLSCGIKYDLFLTDLNFNNASLDFKFKIETSTIVHEPFPSRQTNATWIETRFYYKSGIIAVHNPDGTFSQSKDILSVIHLLFHQHSLKIEEIHFDEAQLIMIQLKLKGEVSNPKFKSDDDLRIDIYGLNEMNYQRPVVQLVQSDQSLRVYELSTIFVIEGHRFRLRLTEEGRIQVETYVIPKVLDRIIYDIEWVVISEKFYKSLEDQVLDIYKRKMRAPLRSQLQGKVKEVINDLTLLLEENKTKGMNDREKRLVSTIMLNVGHFLCDSEIDKYISEDVNEYTTEKYPNLLSYFSAYMTIFKTMNKMQSDELAAKVVKLLQHLCKVSTGDAVNLIEEYESLIKE
;
A
#
# COMPACT_ATOMS: atom_id res chain seq x y z
N MET A 1 -3.70 -24.59 19.73
CA MET A 1 -4.14 -23.65 18.68
C MET A 1 -2.91 -22.94 18.17
N SER A 2 -2.63 -22.92 16.88
CA SER A 2 -1.53 -22.11 16.34
C SER A 2 -1.95 -20.65 16.36
N GLU A 3 -1.31 -19.83 17.21
CA GLU A 3 -1.48 -18.38 17.16
C GLU A 3 -1.16 -17.92 15.73
N LYS A 4 -2.10 -17.25 15.07
CA LYS A 4 -1.84 -16.63 13.76
C LYS A 4 -0.97 -15.41 13.97
N THR A 5 0.34 -15.61 13.94
CA THR A 5 1.35 -14.55 14.03
C THR A 5 1.92 -14.26 12.63
N PHE A 6 2.13 -12.98 12.31
CA PHE A 6 2.75 -12.52 11.06
C PHE A 6 4.09 -11.84 11.32
N PHE A 7 4.11 -10.77 12.13
CA PHE A 7 5.36 -10.04 12.43
C PHE A 7 6.31 -10.85 13.30
N PHE A 8 5.75 -11.67 14.21
CA PHE A 8 6.51 -12.46 15.18
C PHE A 8 6.65 -13.93 14.77
N ARG A 9 6.43 -14.27 13.49
CA ARG A 9 6.56 -15.66 13.03
C ARG A 9 8.03 -16.10 13.01
N LYS A 10 8.34 -17.12 13.80
CA LYS A 10 9.70 -17.71 13.90
C LYS A 10 9.80 -19.09 13.25
N ASP A 11 8.78 -19.95 13.42
CA ASP A 11 8.79 -21.34 12.94
C ASP A 11 7.47 -21.73 12.27
N TYR A 12 7.52 -22.85 11.53
CA TYR A 12 6.38 -23.48 10.88
C TYR A 12 6.17 -24.88 11.45
N THR A 13 4.92 -25.26 11.65
CA THR A 13 4.58 -26.63 12.06
C THR A 13 4.88 -27.62 10.92
N LEU A 14 5.05 -28.91 11.26
CA LEU A 14 5.19 -29.98 10.26
C LEU A 14 4.07 -29.97 9.22
N LYS A 15 2.83 -29.78 9.69
CA LYS A 15 1.65 -29.67 8.83
C LYS A 15 1.77 -28.49 7.87
N GLU A 16 2.16 -27.31 8.36
CA GLU A 16 2.34 -26.14 7.51
C GLU A 16 3.46 -26.34 6.48
N MET A 17 4.61 -26.88 6.88
CA MET A 17 5.71 -27.14 5.95
C MET A 17 5.29 -28.15 4.88
N TYR A 18 4.60 -29.22 5.28
CA TYR A 18 4.01 -30.17 4.35
C TYR A 18 3.08 -29.47 3.36
N ASP A 19 2.08 -28.71 3.81
CA ASP A 19 1.09 -28.05 2.95
C ASP A 19 1.70 -26.98 2.03
N ARG A 20 2.75 -26.30 2.48
CA ARG A 20 3.31 -25.12 1.82
C ARG A 20 4.41 -25.43 0.79
N ILE A 21 5.02 -26.61 0.82
CA ILE A 21 5.91 -27.11 -0.27
C ILE A 21 5.03 -27.64 -1.41
N TYR A 22 5.35 -27.30 -2.66
CA TYR A 22 4.63 -27.84 -3.82
C TYR A 22 4.77 -29.37 -3.91
N ALA A 23 3.73 -30.05 -4.39
CA ALA A 23 3.72 -31.51 -4.44
C ALA A 23 4.89 -32.08 -5.25
N GLU A 24 5.19 -31.47 -6.41
CA GLU A 24 6.32 -31.84 -7.26
C GLU A 24 7.66 -31.75 -6.52
N ASN A 25 7.95 -30.62 -5.89
CA ASN A 25 9.20 -30.41 -5.13
C ASN A 25 9.29 -31.38 -3.96
N PHE A 26 8.20 -31.56 -3.21
CA PHE A 26 8.16 -32.49 -2.09
C PHE A 26 8.44 -33.93 -2.54
N VAL A 27 7.77 -34.39 -3.61
CA VAL A 27 7.99 -35.73 -4.17
C VAL A 27 9.42 -35.89 -4.67
N ASN A 28 9.98 -34.90 -5.38
CA ASN A 28 11.35 -34.97 -5.88
C ASN A 28 12.38 -35.24 -4.77
N HIS A 29 12.22 -34.58 -3.62
CA HIS A 29 13.12 -34.76 -2.47
C HIS A 29 12.84 -36.02 -1.65
N PHE A 30 11.59 -36.47 -1.55
CA PHE A 30 11.17 -37.54 -0.63
C PHE A 30 10.72 -38.84 -1.30
N LYS A 31 10.77 -38.96 -2.63
CA LYS A 31 10.33 -40.15 -3.39
C LYS A 31 10.91 -41.49 -2.91
N ARG A 32 12.12 -41.50 -2.33
CA ARG A 32 12.73 -42.71 -1.77
C ARG A 32 11.88 -43.34 -0.66
N TYR A 33 11.17 -42.51 0.09
CA TYR A 33 10.30 -42.94 1.18
C TYR A 33 8.93 -43.43 0.69
N ALA A 34 8.52 -43.17 -0.55
CA ALA A 34 7.28 -43.74 -1.09
C ALA A 34 7.35 -45.26 -1.30
N SER A 35 8.56 -45.83 -1.33
CA SER A 35 8.81 -47.25 -1.60
C SER A 35 8.89 -48.13 -0.34
N SER A 36 8.92 -47.55 0.86
CA SER A 36 8.97 -48.31 2.13
C SER A 36 7.62 -48.89 2.56
N PHE A 37 6.53 -48.56 1.86
CA PHE A 37 5.22 -49.20 2.02
C PHE A 37 5.25 -50.60 1.40
N SER A 38 5.73 -51.59 2.16
CA SER A 38 5.72 -52.99 1.75
C SER A 38 4.89 -53.82 2.72
N GLU A 39 3.61 -53.99 2.40
CA GLU A 39 2.84 -55.22 2.62
C GLU A 39 1.49 -55.10 1.89
N GLY A 40 1.45 -55.49 0.61
CA GLY A 40 0.19 -55.68 -0.13
C GLY A 40 0.10 -55.00 -1.49
N ALA A 41 0.60 -55.67 -2.53
CA ALA A 41 0.05 -55.82 -3.89
C ALA A 41 -0.65 -54.65 -4.65
N ASN A 42 -0.43 -53.37 -4.32
CA ASN A 42 -0.75 -52.25 -5.23
C ASN A 42 0.51 -51.41 -5.44
N GLN A 43 0.85 -51.13 -6.70
CA GLN A 43 1.98 -50.29 -7.06
C GLN A 43 1.91 -48.97 -6.29
N ASN A 44 2.87 -48.71 -5.40
CA ASN A 44 2.90 -47.47 -4.61
C ASN A 44 3.00 -46.29 -5.57
N GLU A 45 1.91 -45.57 -5.74
CA GLU A 45 1.89 -44.33 -6.49
C GLU A 45 2.83 -43.34 -5.79
N ILE A 46 3.82 -42.84 -6.53
CA ILE A 46 4.75 -41.83 -6.03
C ILE A 46 3.98 -40.50 -5.96
N ASN A 47 3.35 -40.25 -4.83
CA ASN A 47 2.62 -39.02 -4.54
C ASN A 47 3.07 -38.41 -3.20
N LYS A 48 2.70 -37.15 -2.98
CA LYS A 48 3.13 -36.35 -1.82
C LYS A 48 2.74 -36.99 -0.48
N ASN A 49 1.53 -37.55 -0.40
CA ASN A 49 1.02 -38.21 0.82
C ASN A 49 1.85 -39.45 1.15
N ASN A 50 2.09 -40.33 0.17
CA ASN A 50 2.85 -41.56 0.36
C ASN A 50 4.32 -41.29 0.73
N CYS A 51 4.94 -40.26 0.12
CA CYS A 51 6.28 -39.81 0.51
C CYS A 51 6.33 -39.33 1.96
N TYR A 52 5.30 -38.61 2.42
CA TYR A 52 5.22 -38.09 3.79
C TYR A 52 4.96 -39.20 4.82
N LEU A 53 4.05 -40.13 4.53
CA LEU A 53 3.77 -41.28 5.40
C LEU A 53 5.00 -42.18 5.54
N GLY A 54 5.66 -42.53 4.43
CA GLY A 54 6.89 -43.34 4.49
C GLY A 54 8.04 -42.63 5.20
N LEU A 55 8.11 -41.29 5.12
CA LEU A 55 9.06 -40.50 5.90
C LEU A 55 8.77 -40.59 7.41
N PHE A 56 7.50 -40.56 7.82
CA PHE A 56 7.11 -40.75 9.23
C PHE A 56 7.46 -42.14 9.74
N GLU A 57 7.14 -43.18 8.97
CA GLU A 57 7.41 -44.58 9.34
C GLU A 57 8.91 -44.87 9.46
N THR A 58 9.70 -44.40 8.49
CA THR A 58 11.17 -44.60 8.50
C THR A 58 11.83 -43.94 9.71
N ASN A 59 11.23 -42.87 10.25
CA ASN A 59 11.69 -42.19 11.47
C ASN A 59 10.94 -42.64 12.73
N ASN A 60 10.30 -43.82 12.74
CA ASN A 60 9.55 -44.37 13.88
C ASN A 60 8.50 -43.41 14.47
N TYR A 61 7.84 -42.63 13.61
CA TYR A 61 6.88 -41.60 13.99
C TYR A 61 7.43 -40.49 14.91
N ASP A 62 8.75 -40.30 14.97
CA ASP A 62 9.39 -39.20 15.69
C ASP A 62 9.22 -37.88 14.93
N GLN A 63 8.35 -37.01 15.45
CA GLN A 63 8.09 -35.70 14.86
C GLN A 63 9.34 -34.82 14.75
N SER A 64 10.27 -34.90 15.71
CA SER A 64 11.47 -34.05 15.70
C SER A 64 12.43 -34.45 14.58
N GLN A 65 12.57 -35.76 14.35
CA GLN A 65 13.38 -36.29 13.25
C GLN A 65 12.76 -35.95 11.90
N VAL A 66 11.45 -36.14 11.73
CA VAL A 66 10.75 -35.75 10.49
C VAL A 66 10.88 -34.25 10.25
N TYR A 67 10.75 -33.43 11.29
CA TYR A 67 10.92 -31.98 11.21
C TYR A 67 12.32 -31.61 10.71
N SER A 68 13.37 -32.24 11.24
CA SER A 68 14.75 -32.01 10.82
C SER A 68 15.02 -32.37 9.35
N GLN A 69 14.27 -33.33 8.79
CA GLN A 69 14.38 -33.72 7.38
C GLN A 69 13.57 -32.81 6.44
N ILE A 70 12.40 -32.35 6.85
CA ILE A 70 11.54 -31.47 6.04
C ILE A 70 12.04 -30.03 6.06
N LYS A 71 12.56 -29.54 7.20
CA LYS A 71 12.95 -28.13 7.37
C LYS A 71 13.93 -27.63 6.31
N PRO A 72 15.03 -28.32 5.97
CA PRO A 72 15.95 -27.86 4.93
C PRO A 72 15.29 -27.72 3.56
N VAL A 73 14.40 -28.66 3.20
CA VAL A 73 13.64 -28.61 1.94
C VAL A 73 12.62 -27.48 1.97
N PHE A 74 11.93 -27.27 3.10
CA PHE A 74 11.03 -26.13 3.29
C PHE A 74 11.79 -24.80 3.21
N ASP A 75 13.00 -24.73 3.75
CA ASP A 75 13.78 -23.50 3.73
C ASP A 75 14.23 -23.10 2.33
N GLN A 76 14.43 -24.08 1.45
CA GLN A 76 14.79 -23.88 0.05
C GLN A 76 13.57 -23.68 -0.87
N GLU A 77 12.54 -24.50 -0.73
CA GLU A 77 11.44 -24.65 -1.71
C GLU A 77 10.04 -24.32 -1.13
N GLY A 78 9.95 -24.06 0.17
CA GLY A 78 8.71 -23.82 0.88
C GLY A 78 8.20 -22.38 0.75
N ARG A 79 6.87 -22.23 0.67
CA ARG A 79 6.22 -20.91 0.72
C ARG A 79 6.22 -20.35 2.15
N LYS A 80 7.14 -19.44 2.42
CA LYS A 80 7.30 -18.74 3.72
C LYS A 80 6.33 -17.57 3.87
N GLY A 81 6.07 -17.18 5.12
CA GLY A 81 5.22 -16.05 5.50
C GLY A 81 3.75 -16.42 5.72
N ASP A 82 2.86 -15.46 5.88
CA ASP A 82 1.41 -15.70 6.03
C ASP A 82 0.58 -14.80 5.13
N LYS A 83 -0.73 -15.07 5.09
CA LYS A 83 -1.68 -14.21 4.40
C LYS A 83 -1.70 -12.86 5.11
N LEU A 84 -1.51 -11.80 4.35
CA LEU A 84 -1.51 -10.45 4.88
C LEU A 84 -2.94 -9.92 4.93
N ASN A 85 -3.35 -9.41 6.08
CA ASN A 85 -4.56 -8.61 6.23
C ASN A 85 -4.26 -7.56 7.29
N VAL A 86 -4.00 -6.33 6.85
CA VAL A 86 -3.61 -5.23 7.72
C VAL A 86 -4.42 -3.98 7.43
N LYS A 87 -4.70 -3.19 8.47
CA LYS A 87 -5.29 -1.84 8.36
C LYS A 87 -4.23 -0.83 8.76
N LEU A 88 -4.13 0.24 7.98
CA LEU A 88 -3.17 1.31 8.24
C LEU A 88 -3.77 2.46 9.04
N PHE A 89 -2.95 3.00 9.93
CA PHE A 89 -3.21 4.21 10.71
C PHE A 89 -1.98 5.10 10.66
N ARG A 90 -2.13 6.37 11.02
CA ARG A 90 -1.05 7.34 11.12
C ARG A 90 -1.10 8.04 12.47
N ILE A 91 0.06 8.14 13.10
CA ILE A 91 0.31 9.05 14.23
C ILE A 91 1.37 10.08 13.80
N PRO A 92 1.56 11.18 14.53
CA PRO A 92 2.64 12.11 14.23
C PRO A 92 3.99 11.36 14.11
N PRO A 93 4.84 11.71 13.14
CA PRO A 93 6.13 11.06 12.97
C PRO A 93 6.97 11.25 14.23
N PHE A 94 7.78 10.26 14.55
CA PHE A 94 8.66 10.29 15.71
C PHE A 94 10.09 10.56 15.27
N SER A 95 10.67 11.65 15.76
CA SER A 95 12.02 12.13 15.38
C SER A 95 13.07 11.98 16.47
N ASP A 96 12.70 11.59 17.69
CA ASP A 96 13.61 11.65 18.84
C ASP A 96 14.44 10.37 19.00
N ASP A 97 15.39 10.38 19.94
CA ASP A 97 16.24 9.25 20.25
C ASP A 97 15.43 8.07 20.85
N LEU A 98 15.53 6.91 20.19
CA LEU A 98 14.85 5.67 20.58
C LEU A 98 15.35 5.11 21.92
N SER A 99 16.52 5.52 22.41
CA SER A 99 17.16 4.96 23.61
C SER A 99 16.25 4.99 24.84
N GLN A 100 15.68 6.16 25.17
CA GLN A 100 14.82 6.34 26.35
C GLN A 100 13.48 5.63 26.23
N ILE A 101 12.93 5.56 25.02
CA ILE A 101 11.67 4.88 24.75
C ILE A 101 11.86 3.37 24.84
N LYS A 102 12.98 2.85 24.35
CA LYS A 102 13.29 1.43 24.36
C LYS A 102 13.28 0.86 25.79
N ASP A 103 13.97 1.52 26.72
CA ASP A 103 14.02 1.09 28.12
C ASP A 103 12.63 1.05 28.76
N ARG A 104 11.82 2.10 28.52
CA ARG A 104 10.44 2.18 29.02
C ARG A 104 9.56 1.06 28.46
N ILE A 105 9.65 0.76 27.16
CA ILE A 105 8.83 -0.27 26.52
C ILE A 105 9.25 -1.67 27.02
N GLU A 106 10.56 -1.93 27.16
CA GLU A 106 11.07 -3.19 27.70
C GLU A 106 10.68 -3.40 29.17
N GLU A 107 10.66 -2.34 29.99
CA GLU A 107 10.16 -2.41 31.37
C GLU A 107 8.69 -2.83 31.42
N ILE A 108 7.85 -2.24 30.57
CA ILE A 108 6.41 -2.57 30.48
C ILE A 108 6.22 -4.04 30.12
N LYS A 109 6.98 -4.54 29.12
CA LYS A 109 6.97 -5.95 28.72
C LYS A 109 7.45 -6.87 29.84
N GLY A 110 8.60 -6.56 30.45
CA GLY A 110 9.23 -7.40 31.47
C GLY A 110 8.38 -7.59 32.72
N ASN A 111 7.60 -6.58 33.11
CA ASN A 111 6.72 -6.64 34.27
C ASN A 111 5.36 -7.31 33.98
N ASN A 112 5.04 -7.59 32.71
CA ASN A 112 3.72 -8.07 32.26
C ASN A 112 2.56 -7.27 32.90
N ARG A 113 2.76 -5.96 33.06
CA ARG A 113 1.83 -5.08 33.76
C ARG A 113 0.63 -4.80 32.86
N ASN A 114 -0.57 -4.77 33.45
CA ASN A 114 -1.76 -4.31 32.74
C ASN A 114 -1.59 -2.83 32.41
N ILE A 115 -1.53 -2.48 31.13
CA ILE A 115 -1.28 -1.12 30.65
C ILE A 115 -2.41 -0.17 31.06
N LYS A 116 -3.62 -0.70 31.27
CA LYS A 116 -4.75 0.05 31.82
C LYS A 116 -4.48 0.63 33.22
N GLU A 117 -3.52 0.07 33.96
CA GLU A 117 -3.12 0.51 35.30
C GLU A 117 -1.90 1.45 35.28
N ILE A 118 -1.46 1.89 34.10
CA ILE A 118 -0.33 2.80 33.92
C ILE A 118 -0.90 4.17 33.53
N ASP A 119 -0.98 5.10 34.47
CA ASP A 119 -1.62 6.42 34.27
C ASP A 119 -1.11 7.19 33.04
N SER A 120 0.18 7.06 32.71
CA SER A 120 0.79 7.70 31.54
C SER A 120 0.36 7.11 30.19
N LEU A 121 -0.26 5.92 30.19
CA LEU A 121 -0.66 5.17 29.00
C LEU A 121 -2.16 4.80 28.98
N SER A 122 -2.86 4.92 30.11
CA SER A 122 -4.22 4.37 30.31
C SER A 122 -5.36 5.28 29.84
N CYS A 123 -5.06 6.42 29.22
CA CYS A 123 -6.07 7.40 28.85
C CYS A 123 -7.13 6.80 27.90
N GLY A 124 -8.31 6.50 28.44
CA GLY A 124 -9.45 5.99 27.68
C GLY A 124 -9.41 4.49 27.33
N ILE A 125 -8.47 3.71 27.86
CA ILE A 125 -8.37 2.26 27.60
C ILE A 125 -9.52 1.50 28.27
N LYS A 126 -10.25 0.69 27.48
CA LYS A 126 -11.38 -0.09 27.98
C LYS A 126 -10.98 -1.48 28.45
N TYR A 127 -10.04 -2.10 27.75
CA TYR A 127 -9.68 -3.52 27.92
C TYR A 127 -8.43 -3.71 28.80
N ASP A 128 -8.30 -4.88 29.41
CA ASP A 128 -7.05 -5.27 30.04
C ASP A 128 -6.05 -5.59 28.93
N LEU A 129 -4.95 -4.84 28.90
CA LEU A 129 -4.03 -4.79 27.77
C LEU A 129 -2.61 -5.10 28.25
N PHE A 130 -1.98 -6.08 27.63
CA PHE A 130 -0.63 -6.53 27.98
C PHE A 130 0.26 -6.53 26.76
N LEU A 131 1.45 -5.96 26.89
CA LEU A 131 2.50 -6.05 25.88
C LEU A 131 3.29 -7.34 26.09
N THR A 132 3.17 -8.28 25.16
CA THR A 132 3.71 -9.64 25.30
C THR A 132 5.00 -9.87 24.53
N ASP A 133 5.19 -9.23 23.38
CA ASP A 133 6.43 -9.32 22.61
C ASP A 133 6.76 -8.03 21.85
N LEU A 134 8.05 -7.87 21.54
CA LEU A 134 8.64 -6.69 20.92
C LEU A 134 9.77 -7.09 19.97
N ASN A 135 9.90 -6.41 18.85
CA ASN A 135 11.05 -6.54 17.97
C ASN A 135 11.48 -5.18 17.40
N PHE A 136 12.69 -4.74 17.75
CA PHE A 136 13.26 -3.48 17.28
C PHE A 136 14.03 -3.71 15.98
N ASN A 137 13.64 -2.99 14.93
CA ASN A 137 14.38 -2.91 13.67
C ASN A 137 14.88 -1.47 13.45
N ASN A 138 15.77 -1.27 12.49
CA ASN A 138 16.34 0.06 12.22
C ASN A 138 15.30 1.11 11.80
N ALA A 139 14.22 0.70 11.11
CA ALA A 139 13.21 1.60 10.56
C ALA A 139 11.81 1.39 11.18
N SER A 140 11.63 0.36 11.99
CA SER A 140 10.32 -0.03 12.52
C SER A 140 10.39 -0.73 13.88
N LEU A 141 9.28 -0.70 14.61
CA LEU A 141 9.06 -1.42 15.86
C LEU A 141 7.84 -2.32 15.74
N ASP A 142 8.01 -3.61 15.99
CA ASP A 142 6.91 -4.56 16.07
C ASP A 142 6.45 -4.71 17.52
N PHE A 143 5.14 -4.74 17.74
CA PHE A 143 4.51 -5.00 19.03
C PHE A 143 3.52 -6.16 18.92
N LYS A 144 3.49 -7.02 19.95
CA LYS A 144 2.45 -8.03 20.13
C LYS A 144 1.68 -7.77 21.42
N PHE A 145 0.41 -7.38 21.29
CA PHE A 145 -0.48 -7.14 22.41
C PHE A 145 -1.40 -8.34 22.66
N LYS A 146 -1.61 -8.67 23.94
CA LYS A 146 -2.68 -9.54 24.41
C LYS A 146 -3.77 -8.67 25.03
N ILE A 147 -4.99 -8.86 24.57
CA ILE A 147 -6.19 -8.19 25.08
C ILE A 147 -7.02 -9.23 25.81
N GLU A 148 -7.34 -8.98 27.08
CA GLU A 148 -8.23 -9.83 27.85
C GLU A 148 -9.59 -9.16 28.02
N THR A 149 -10.65 -9.93 27.73
CA THR A 149 -12.03 -9.54 27.94
C THR A 149 -12.67 -10.53 28.90
N SER A 150 -13.19 -10.00 30.01
CA SER A 150 -13.88 -10.81 31.01
C SER A 150 -15.39 -10.66 30.84
N THR A 151 -16.08 -11.78 30.64
CA THR A 151 -17.53 -11.85 30.64
C THR A 151 -17.99 -12.70 31.83
N ILE A 152 -19.08 -12.30 32.47
CA ILE A 152 -19.72 -13.10 33.52
C ILE A 152 -20.75 -13.99 32.83
N VAL A 153 -20.53 -15.30 32.83
CA VAL A 153 -21.50 -16.28 32.35
C VAL A 153 -22.32 -16.74 33.54
N HIS A 154 -23.62 -16.50 33.50
CA HIS A 154 -24.50 -16.64 34.66
C HIS A 154 -24.97 -18.08 34.93
N GLU A 155 -24.81 -19.03 33.99
CA GLU A 155 -25.37 -20.39 34.11
C GLU A 155 -24.34 -21.50 33.87
N PRO A 156 -24.43 -22.65 34.58
CA PRO A 156 -25.33 -22.94 35.71
C PRO A 156 -24.88 -22.27 37.02
N PHE A 157 -23.67 -21.72 37.07
CA PHE A 157 -23.16 -20.87 38.16
C PHE A 157 -22.41 -19.68 37.56
N PRO A 158 -22.47 -18.49 38.19
CA PRO A 158 -21.74 -17.33 37.73
C PRO A 158 -20.24 -17.65 37.69
N SER A 159 -19.68 -17.71 36.49
CA SER A 159 -18.26 -17.93 36.26
C SER A 159 -17.71 -16.82 35.37
N ARG A 160 -16.51 -16.34 35.71
CA ARG A 160 -15.79 -15.36 34.90
C ARG A 160 -15.10 -16.11 33.77
N GLN A 161 -15.58 -15.95 32.55
CA GLN A 161 -14.87 -16.43 31.37
C GLN A 161 -13.98 -15.30 30.86
N THR A 162 -12.68 -15.61 30.68
CA THR A 162 -11.71 -14.65 30.15
C THR A 162 -11.32 -15.09 28.75
N ASN A 163 -11.68 -14.28 27.77
CA ASN A 163 -11.28 -14.47 26.38
C ASN A 163 -10.07 -13.60 26.08
N ALA A 164 -9.04 -14.20 25.50
CA ALA A 164 -7.83 -13.51 25.06
C ALA A 164 -7.81 -13.38 23.54
N THR A 165 -7.49 -12.18 23.06
CA THR A 165 -7.25 -11.87 21.65
C THR A 165 -5.84 -11.31 21.51
N TRP A 166 -5.14 -11.66 20.44
CA TRP A 166 -3.81 -11.14 20.16
C TRP A 166 -3.86 -10.23 18.94
N ILE A 167 -3.23 -9.08 19.04
CA ILE A 167 -3.08 -8.11 17.95
C ILE A 167 -1.61 -7.81 17.78
N GLU A 168 -1.13 -7.88 16.55
CA GLU A 168 0.23 -7.51 16.20
C GLU A 168 0.22 -6.20 15.43
N THR A 169 1.16 -5.32 15.74
CA THR A 169 1.29 -4.03 15.07
C THR A 169 2.74 -3.76 14.70
N ARG A 170 2.95 -3.07 13.58
CA ARG A 170 4.25 -2.56 13.16
C ARG A 170 4.19 -1.04 13.03
N PHE A 171 5.03 -0.33 13.77
CA PHE A 171 5.18 1.12 13.73
C PHE A 171 6.40 1.51 12.89
N TYR A 172 6.23 2.40 11.93
CA TYR A 172 7.30 2.94 11.09
C TYR A 172 7.69 4.34 11.60
N TYR A 173 8.88 4.46 12.20
CA TYR A 173 9.27 5.66 12.96
C TYR A 173 9.18 6.95 12.13
N LYS A 174 9.73 6.91 10.91
CA LYS A 174 9.88 8.08 10.03
C LYS A 174 8.55 8.62 9.52
N SER A 175 7.64 7.72 9.13
CA SER A 175 6.37 8.11 8.51
C SER A 175 5.24 8.30 9.52
N GLY A 176 5.39 7.72 10.71
CA GLY A 176 4.32 7.65 11.70
C GLY A 176 3.24 6.61 11.37
N ILE A 177 3.42 5.82 10.30
CA ILE A 177 2.45 4.81 9.88
C ILE A 177 2.47 3.63 10.86
N ILE A 178 1.29 3.12 11.23
CA ILE A 178 1.12 1.90 12.00
C ILE A 178 0.30 0.91 11.17
N ALA A 179 0.86 -0.27 10.91
CA ALA A 179 0.16 -1.38 10.30
C ALA A 179 -0.34 -2.35 11.38
N VAL A 180 -1.66 -2.51 11.48
CA VAL A 180 -2.32 -3.41 12.46
C VAL A 180 -2.73 -4.69 11.77
N HIS A 181 -2.19 -5.84 12.20
CA HIS A 181 -2.49 -7.14 11.62
C HIS A 181 -3.62 -7.89 12.34
N ASN A 182 -4.44 -8.55 11.54
CA ASN A 182 -5.46 -9.53 11.91
C ASN A 182 -6.58 -8.98 12.82
N PRO A 183 -7.65 -8.42 12.20
CA PRO A 183 -8.79 -7.86 12.91
C PRO A 183 -9.80 -8.93 13.36
N ASP A 184 -9.35 -10.03 13.99
CA ASP A 184 -10.24 -10.78 14.90
C ASP A 184 -10.58 -9.90 16.13
N GLY A 185 -9.81 -8.82 16.33
CA GLY A 185 -10.14 -7.74 17.24
C GLY A 185 -11.09 -6.69 16.64
N THR A 186 -11.93 -6.12 17.50
CA THR A 186 -12.84 -5.02 17.15
C THR A 186 -12.07 -3.73 16.84
N PHE A 187 -12.69 -2.81 16.08
CA PHE A 187 -12.14 -1.47 15.84
C PHE A 187 -11.78 -0.73 17.15
N SER A 188 -12.57 -0.92 18.21
CA SER A 188 -12.29 -0.33 19.52
C SER A 188 -10.99 -0.86 20.15
N GLN A 189 -10.69 -2.14 19.97
CA GLN A 189 -9.45 -2.74 20.47
C GLN A 189 -8.22 -2.21 19.71
N SER A 190 -8.35 -2.02 18.40
CA SER A 190 -7.28 -1.40 17.60
C SER A 190 -7.02 0.04 18.05
N LYS A 191 -8.06 0.82 18.34
CA LYS A 191 -7.93 2.20 18.83
C LYS A 191 -7.22 2.28 20.18
N ASP A 192 -7.52 1.38 21.12
CA ASP A 192 -6.86 1.34 22.43
C ASP A 192 -5.35 1.03 22.27
N ILE A 193 -4.99 0.08 21.39
CA ILE A 193 -3.58 -0.21 21.09
C ILE A 193 -2.87 0.98 20.47
N LEU A 194 -3.47 1.61 19.45
CA LEU A 194 -2.90 2.78 18.79
C LEU A 194 -2.70 3.94 19.78
N SER A 195 -3.58 4.06 20.77
CA SER A 195 -3.48 5.05 21.84
C SER A 195 -2.28 4.81 22.73
N VAL A 196 -2.04 3.54 23.11
CA VAL A 196 -0.83 3.16 23.86
C VAL A 196 0.42 3.46 23.04
N ILE A 197 0.46 3.04 21.77
CA ILE A 197 1.61 3.29 20.90
C ILE A 197 1.87 4.80 20.81
N HIS A 198 0.84 5.62 20.55
CA HIS A 198 0.98 7.08 20.52
C HIS A 198 1.59 7.63 21.82
N LEU A 199 1.08 7.23 22.99
CA LEU A 199 1.53 7.74 24.29
C LEU A 199 2.93 7.25 24.69
N LEU A 200 3.40 6.14 24.11
CA LEU A 200 4.81 5.72 24.25
C LEU A 200 5.75 6.71 23.58
N PHE A 201 5.36 7.27 22.42
CA PHE A 201 6.21 8.13 21.59
C PHE A 201 5.99 9.64 21.80
N HIS A 202 4.75 10.10 21.98
CA HIS A 202 4.41 11.53 21.96
C HIS A 202 3.98 12.12 23.31
N GLN A 203 3.83 11.28 24.34
CA GLN A 203 3.51 11.59 25.76
C GLN A 203 2.31 12.54 26.04
N HIS A 204 1.71 13.15 25.03
CA HIS A 204 0.69 14.19 25.08
C HIS A 204 -0.32 14.04 23.92
N SER A 205 -1.39 14.85 23.95
CA SER A 205 -2.59 14.84 23.07
C SER A 205 -2.64 13.75 22.00
N LEU A 206 -3.53 12.77 22.21
CA LEU A 206 -3.81 11.69 21.27
C LEU A 206 -4.13 12.22 19.87
N LYS A 207 -3.30 11.86 18.87
CA LYS A 207 -3.55 12.17 17.46
C LYS A 207 -3.39 10.91 16.65
N ILE A 208 -4.51 10.28 16.31
CA ILE A 208 -4.56 9.06 15.51
C ILE A 208 -5.45 9.34 14.33
N GLU A 209 -4.89 9.19 13.14
CA GLU A 209 -5.57 9.38 11.86
C GLU A 209 -5.73 8.02 11.19
N GLU A 210 -6.94 7.71 10.70
CA GLU A 210 -7.11 6.61 9.78
C GLU A 210 -6.56 7.02 8.41
N ILE A 211 -5.80 6.14 7.78
CA ILE A 211 -5.33 6.39 6.42
C ILE A 211 -6.48 6.09 5.47
N HIS A 212 -6.87 7.11 4.72
CA HIS A 212 -7.78 7.01 3.59
C HIS A 212 -7.03 7.33 2.31
N PHE A 213 -7.34 6.61 1.24
CA PHE A 213 -6.79 6.84 -0.08
C PHE A 213 -7.87 7.33 -1.03
N ASP A 214 -7.62 8.42 -1.73
CA ASP A 214 -8.45 8.81 -2.86
C ASP A 214 -8.11 8.00 -4.12
N GLU A 215 -8.89 8.22 -5.18
CA GLU A 215 -8.68 7.54 -6.46
C GLU A 215 -7.29 7.76 -7.05
N ALA A 216 -6.77 9.00 -7.01
CA ALA A 216 -5.48 9.33 -7.60
C ALA A 216 -4.36 8.62 -6.83
N GLN A 217 -4.45 8.56 -5.50
CA GLN A 217 -3.52 7.84 -4.66
C GLN A 217 -3.53 6.34 -4.94
N LEU A 218 -4.70 5.72 -5.13
CA LEU A 218 -4.80 4.30 -5.49
C LEU A 218 -4.12 4.01 -6.84
N ILE A 219 -4.36 4.83 -7.86
CA ILE A 219 -3.70 4.66 -9.17
C ILE A 219 -2.19 4.85 -9.04
N MET A 220 -1.73 5.86 -8.29
CA MET A 220 -0.30 6.10 -8.09
C MET A 220 0.38 4.96 -7.32
N ILE A 221 -0.29 4.35 -6.33
CA ILE A 221 0.21 3.15 -5.65
C ILE A 221 0.39 2.02 -6.65
N GLN A 222 -0.59 1.80 -7.55
CA GLN A 222 -0.48 0.79 -8.59
C GLN A 222 0.73 1.01 -9.51
N LEU A 223 0.94 2.24 -9.97
CA LEU A 223 2.06 2.61 -10.83
C LEU A 223 3.40 2.44 -10.09
N LYS A 224 3.47 2.89 -8.82
CA LYS A 224 4.70 2.83 -8.01
C LYS A 224 5.13 1.41 -7.70
N LEU A 225 4.17 0.53 -7.42
CA LEU A 225 4.42 -0.89 -7.19
C LEU A 225 4.83 -1.66 -8.47
N LYS A 226 4.91 -0.98 -9.63
CA LYS A 226 5.31 -1.55 -10.93
C LYS A 226 4.55 -2.84 -11.23
N GLY A 227 3.23 -2.80 -11.09
CA GLY A 227 2.37 -3.96 -11.33
C GLY A 227 2.59 -4.54 -12.71
N GLU A 228 3.23 -5.70 -12.76
CA GLU A 228 3.11 -6.57 -13.91
C GLU A 228 1.66 -7.04 -13.98
N VAL A 229 0.88 -6.45 -14.88
CA VAL A 229 -0.30 -7.11 -15.45
C VAL A 229 0.23 -8.35 -16.16
N SER A 230 0.42 -9.41 -15.39
CA SER A 230 0.86 -10.68 -15.93
C SER A 230 -0.27 -11.21 -16.80
N ASN A 231 -0.03 -11.17 -18.10
CA ASN A 231 -0.79 -11.89 -19.13
C ASN A 231 -1.07 -13.31 -18.62
N PRO A 232 -2.31 -13.81 -18.77
CA PRO A 232 -2.74 -15.06 -18.20
C PRO A 232 -2.00 -16.22 -18.89
N LYS A 233 -1.65 -17.25 -18.13
CA LYS A 233 -1.78 -18.60 -18.69
C LYS A 233 -3.28 -18.83 -18.85
N PHE A 234 -3.82 -18.32 -19.96
CA PHE A 234 -5.01 -18.71 -20.72
C PHE A 234 -5.30 -17.56 -21.70
N LYS A 235 -4.82 -17.68 -22.94
CA LYS A 235 -5.39 -16.91 -24.05
C LYS A 235 -6.79 -17.48 -24.32
N SER A 236 -7.80 -16.63 -24.19
CA SER A 236 -8.81 -16.46 -25.25
C SER A 236 -9.19 -14.98 -25.25
N ASP A 237 -9.49 -14.48 -26.43
CA ASP A 237 -9.55 -13.08 -26.79
C ASP A 237 -10.52 -12.21 -25.95
N ASP A 238 -10.25 -10.90 -26.03
CA ASP A 238 -11.04 -9.75 -25.65
C ASP A 238 -11.13 -9.30 -24.17
N ASP A 239 -10.65 -8.06 -24.02
CA ASP A 239 -10.83 -7.09 -22.94
C ASP A 239 -10.26 -7.38 -21.54
N LEU A 240 -9.60 -6.35 -21.01
CA LEU A 240 -9.25 -6.14 -19.61
C LEU A 240 -10.45 -6.44 -18.70
N ARG A 241 -10.62 -7.70 -18.31
CA ARG A 241 -11.48 -8.08 -17.19
C ARG A 241 -10.77 -7.70 -15.90
N ILE A 242 -11.25 -6.61 -15.30
CA ILE A 242 -11.14 -6.41 -13.86
C ILE A 242 -11.99 -7.51 -13.22
N ASP A 243 -11.37 -8.63 -12.85
CA ASP A 243 -12.06 -9.69 -12.10
C ASP A 243 -12.29 -9.23 -10.65
N ILE A 244 -13.45 -8.62 -10.42
CA ILE A 244 -14.03 -8.32 -9.10
C ILE A 244 -14.52 -9.65 -8.51
N TYR A 245 -13.77 -10.22 -7.56
CA TYR A 245 -14.26 -11.32 -6.75
C TYR A 245 -14.88 -10.77 -5.47
N GLY A 246 -16.21 -10.77 -5.41
CA GLY A 246 -16.97 -10.36 -4.23
C GLY A 246 -18.35 -10.99 -4.22
N LEU A 247 -18.44 -12.30 -4.07
CA LEU A 247 -19.72 -12.98 -3.82
C LEU A 247 -19.58 -13.88 -2.58
N ASN A 248 -19.97 -13.34 -1.43
CA ASN A 248 -20.34 -14.11 -0.25
C ASN A 248 -21.83 -13.84 0.03
N GLU A 249 -22.56 -14.83 0.54
CA GLU A 249 -24.01 -14.82 0.73
C GLU A 249 -24.51 -13.64 1.58
N MET A 250 -23.65 -13.06 2.43
CA MET A 250 -23.97 -11.86 3.24
C MET A 250 -24.17 -10.58 2.42
N ASN A 251 -23.79 -10.53 1.12
CA ASN A 251 -23.96 -9.35 0.26
C ASN A 251 -25.30 -9.30 -0.49
N TYR A 252 -26.15 -10.34 -0.39
CA TYR A 252 -27.43 -10.38 -1.11
C TYR A 252 -28.47 -9.39 -0.58
N GLN A 253 -28.41 -9.03 0.71
CA GLN A 253 -29.45 -8.20 1.33
C GLN A 253 -29.18 -6.69 1.20
N ARG A 254 -27.94 -6.30 0.92
CA ARG A 254 -27.52 -4.92 0.61
C ARG A 254 -26.34 -4.96 -0.37
N PRO A 255 -26.58 -4.93 -1.69
CA PRO A 255 -25.49 -4.90 -2.65
C PRO A 255 -24.70 -3.59 -2.49
N VAL A 256 -23.44 -3.69 -2.08
CA VAL A 256 -22.47 -2.56 -2.09
C VAL A 256 -22.19 -2.10 -3.53
N VAL A 257 -22.43 -2.97 -4.50
CA VAL A 257 -22.33 -2.65 -5.92
C VAL A 257 -23.71 -2.28 -6.46
N GLN A 258 -24.01 -0.98 -6.46
CA GLN A 258 -25.03 -0.46 -7.37
C GLN A 258 -24.50 -0.57 -8.80
N LEU A 259 -25.30 -1.12 -9.71
CA LEU A 259 -25.07 -1.01 -11.15
C LEU A 259 -25.13 0.48 -11.51
N VAL A 260 -23.97 1.12 -11.64
CA VAL A 260 -23.88 2.53 -12.02
C VAL A 260 -24.11 2.65 -13.52
N GLN A 261 -25.31 3.07 -13.91
CA GLN A 261 -25.69 3.39 -15.30
C GLN A 261 -25.13 4.76 -15.75
N SER A 262 -23.87 5.09 -15.46
CA SER A 262 -23.28 6.35 -15.95
C SER A 262 -21.78 6.25 -16.20
N ASP A 263 -21.38 6.31 -17.46
CA ASP A 263 -20.00 6.26 -17.99
C ASP A 263 -19.13 7.49 -17.63
N GLN A 264 -19.51 8.31 -16.64
CA GLN A 264 -18.87 9.62 -16.39
C GLN A 264 -18.33 9.86 -14.98
N SER A 265 -18.45 8.91 -14.04
CA SER A 265 -17.85 9.09 -12.71
C SER A 265 -17.10 7.86 -12.28
N LEU A 266 -15.80 8.04 -12.06
CA LEU A 266 -14.95 7.02 -11.49
C LEU A 266 -15.20 6.95 -9.99
N ARG A 267 -15.41 5.73 -9.48
CA ARG A 267 -15.45 5.44 -8.04
C ARG A 267 -14.62 4.20 -7.81
N VAL A 268 -13.34 4.38 -7.49
CA VAL A 268 -12.44 3.28 -7.14
C VAL A 268 -12.45 3.12 -5.63
N TYR A 269 -13.30 2.22 -5.13
CA TYR A 269 -13.36 1.89 -3.70
C TYR A 269 -12.28 0.89 -3.27
N GLU A 270 -11.79 0.11 -4.24
CA GLU A 270 -10.79 -0.93 -4.02
C GLU A 270 -9.91 -1.08 -5.27
N LEU A 271 -8.61 -1.16 -5.03
CA LEU A 271 -7.60 -1.49 -6.02
C LEU A 271 -7.21 -2.96 -5.86
N SER A 272 -7.42 -3.77 -6.90
CA SER A 272 -7.04 -5.18 -6.96
C SER A 272 -6.05 -5.40 -8.09
N THR A 273 -4.86 -5.94 -7.78
CA THR A 273 -3.75 -5.99 -8.75
C THR A 273 -2.77 -7.11 -8.40
N ILE A 274 -2.04 -7.60 -9.40
CA ILE A 274 -1.07 -8.69 -9.28
C ILE A 274 0.32 -8.08 -9.38
N PHE A 275 1.20 -8.45 -8.45
CA PHE A 275 2.55 -7.93 -8.37
C PHE A 275 3.56 -9.04 -8.12
N VAL A 276 4.82 -8.74 -8.44
CA VAL A 276 5.97 -9.51 -8.00
C VAL A 276 6.82 -8.61 -7.10
N ILE A 277 6.85 -8.89 -5.80
CA ILE A 277 7.67 -8.16 -4.83
C ILE A 277 8.57 -9.17 -4.12
N GLU A 278 9.87 -8.90 -4.03
CA GLU A 278 10.86 -9.81 -3.43
C GLU A 278 10.81 -11.23 -4.05
N GLY A 279 10.53 -11.33 -5.36
CA GLY A 279 10.38 -12.61 -6.06
C GLY A 279 9.07 -13.36 -5.80
N HIS A 280 8.17 -12.82 -4.97
CA HIS A 280 6.86 -13.40 -4.70
C HIS A 280 5.79 -12.80 -5.59
N ARG A 281 5.16 -13.63 -6.42
CA ARG A 281 3.97 -13.23 -7.19
C ARG A 281 2.71 -13.35 -6.33
N PHE A 282 1.97 -12.26 -6.14
CA PHE A 282 0.75 -12.26 -5.35
C PHE A 282 -0.29 -11.26 -5.83
N ARG A 283 -1.55 -11.48 -5.43
CA ARG A 283 -2.65 -10.54 -5.60
C ARG A 283 -2.73 -9.65 -4.36
N LEU A 284 -2.58 -8.35 -4.56
CA LEU A 284 -2.77 -7.30 -3.58
C LEU A 284 -4.15 -6.68 -3.76
N ARG A 285 -4.92 -6.56 -2.67
CA ARG A 285 -6.11 -5.71 -2.60
C ARG A 285 -5.84 -4.55 -1.63
N LEU A 286 -6.13 -3.35 -2.07
CA LEU A 286 -6.03 -2.13 -1.27
C LEU A 286 -7.38 -1.42 -1.28
N THR A 287 -7.99 -1.20 -0.12
CA THR A 287 -9.27 -0.46 -0.02
C THR A 287 -9.03 1.04 0.15
N GLU A 288 -10.04 1.85 -0.19
CA GLU A 288 -10.09 3.30 0.08
C GLU A 288 -9.83 3.62 1.56
N GLU A 289 -10.26 2.74 2.47
CA GLU A 289 -10.03 2.84 3.90
C GLU A 289 -8.61 2.41 4.35
N GLY A 290 -7.66 2.19 3.43
CA GLY A 290 -6.30 1.81 3.79
C GLY A 290 -6.15 0.38 4.33
N ARG A 291 -7.03 -0.55 3.94
CA ARG A 291 -6.86 -1.98 4.22
C ARG A 291 -6.03 -2.64 3.12
N ILE A 292 -4.96 -3.32 3.51
CA ILE A 292 -4.07 -4.09 2.63
C ILE A 292 -4.34 -5.57 2.84
N GLN A 293 -4.66 -6.30 1.75
CA GLN A 293 -4.91 -7.74 1.79
C GLN A 293 -4.09 -8.46 0.73
N VAL A 294 -3.43 -9.55 1.14
CA VAL A 294 -2.72 -10.48 0.25
C VAL A 294 -3.15 -11.90 0.59
N GLU A 295 -3.78 -12.57 -0.37
CA GLU A 295 -4.35 -13.91 -0.16
C GLU A 295 -3.31 -15.04 -0.19
N THR A 296 -2.08 -14.74 -0.62
CA THR A 296 -0.94 -15.66 -0.67
C THR A 296 -0.02 -15.48 0.54
N TYR A 297 0.83 -16.47 0.80
CA TYR A 297 1.85 -16.41 1.85
C TYR A 297 2.95 -15.42 1.48
N VAL A 298 3.15 -14.40 2.33
CA VAL A 298 4.20 -13.39 2.16
C VAL A 298 4.91 -13.13 3.48
N ILE A 299 6.21 -12.83 3.40
CA ILE A 299 7.03 -12.50 4.57
C ILE A 299 6.85 -11.02 4.97
N PRO A 300 7.14 -10.61 6.22
CA PRO A 300 6.98 -9.22 6.67
C PRO A 300 7.69 -8.17 5.80
N LYS A 301 8.82 -8.52 5.17
CA LYS A 301 9.53 -7.63 4.23
C LYS A 301 8.68 -7.17 3.05
N VAL A 302 7.72 -7.98 2.61
CA VAL A 302 6.78 -7.59 1.54
C VAL A 302 5.90 -6.43 2.00
N LEU A 303 5.45 -6.42 3.27
CA LEU A 303 4.71 -5.30 3.83
C LEU A 303 5.59 -4.04 3.88
N ASP A 304 6.84 -4.15 4.32
CA ASP A 304 7.76 -3.00 4.42
C ASP A 304 7.90 -2.31 3.06
N ARG A 305 8.03 -3.09 1.97
CA ARG A 305 8.07 -2.54 0.61
C ARG A 305 6.77 -1.84 0.22
N ILE A 306 5.62 -2.46 0.49
CA ILE A 306 4.31 -1.86 0.20
C ILE A 306 4.14 -0.54 0.96
N ILE A 307 4.50 -0.49 2.25
CA ILE A 307 4.40 0.73 3.06
C ILE A 307 5.34 1.82 2.56
N TYR A 308 6.55 1.47 2.12
CA TYR A 308 7.47 2.44 1.53
C TYR A 308 6.87 3.10 0.27
N ASP A 309 6.28 2.31 -0.61
CA ASP A 309 5.64 2.83 -1.84
C ASP A 309 4.38 3.64 -1.52
N ILE A 310 3.59 3.24 -0.50
CA ILE A 310 2.45 4.01 0.01
C ILE A 310 2.90 5.35 0.62
N GLU A 311 3.94 5.34 1.46
CA GLU A 311 4.49 6.54 2.09
C GLU A 311 4.88 7.57 1.04
N TRP A 312 5.56 7.13 -0.04
CA TRP A 312 5.91 8.00 -1.15
C TRP A 312 4.67 8.63 -1.81
N VAL A 313 3.60 7.85 -2.04
CA VAL A 313 2.36 8.39 -2.63
C VAL A 313 1.69 9.41 -1.72
N VAL A 314 1.65 9.15 -0.41
CA VAL A 314 1.07 10.08 0.57
C VAL A 314 1.87 11.39 0.60
N ILE A 315 3.21 11.33 0.58
CA ILE A 315 4.05 12.54 0.57
C ILE A 315 3.90 13.32 -0.75
N SER A 316 3.68 12.61 -1.86
CA SER A 316 3.52 13.18 -3.19
C SER A 316 2.11 13.73 -3.48
N GLU A 317 1.20 13.78 -2.50
CA GLU A 317 -0.19 14.24 -2.68
C GLU A 317 -0.31 15.60 -3.39
N LYS A 318 0.66 16.50 -3.13
CA LYS A 318 0.72 17.82 -3.76
C LYS A 318 0.69 17.78 -5.31
N PHE A 319 1.13 16.68 -5.92
CA PHE A 319 1.18 16.49 -7.38
C PHE A 319 -0.17 16.05 -7.98
N TYR A 320 -1.16 15.66 -7.17
CA TYR A 320 -2.43 15.10 -7.66
C TYR A 320 -3.62 16.03 -7.46
N LYS A 321 -3.38 17.31 -7.11
CA LYS A 321 -4.44 18.31 -6.97
C LYS A 321 -5.27 18.41 -8.26
N SER A 322 -6.59 18.42 -8.13
CA SER A 322 -7.55 18.46 -9.24
C SER A 322 -7.20 19.52 -10.29
N LEU A 323 -6.93 19.08 -11.52
CA LEU A 323 -6.66 19.96 -12.65
C LEU A 323 -7.87 20.85 -12.97
N GLU A 324 -9.08 20.28 -12.93
CA GLU A 324 -10.30 20.99 -13.34
C GLU A 324 -10.58 22.16 -12.40
N ASP A 325 -10.48 21.94 -11.09
CA ASP A 325 -10.72 22.97 -10.08
C ASP A 325 -9.68 24.09 -10.17
N GLN A 326 -8.42 23.74 -10.40
CA GLN A 326 -7.35 24.70 -10.59
C GLN A 326 -7.59 25.55 -11.84
N VAL A 327 -7.94 24.94 -12.97
CA VAL A 327 -8.21 25.68 -14.21
C VAL A 327 -9.42 26.59 -14.05
N LEU A 328 -10.49 26.10 -13.42
CA LEU A 328 -11.69 26.89 -13.15
C LEU A 328 -11.39 28.11 -12.26
N ASP A 329 -10.58 27.97 -11.21
CA ASP A 329 -10.24 29.10 -10.31
C ASP A 329 -9.52 30.23 -11.06
N ILE A 330 -8.55 29.91 -11.92
CA ILE A 330 -7.84 30.93 -12.70
C ILE A 330 -8.80 31.69 -13.61
N TYR A 331 -9.62 30.99 -14.39
CA TYR A 331 -10.49 31.64 -15.37
C TYR A 331 -11.67 32.37 -14.73
N LYS A 332 -12.14 31.94 -13.55
CA LYS A 332 -13.10 32.71 -12.73
C LYS A 332 -12.53 34.05 -12.28
N ARG A 333 -11.24 34.11 -11.95
CA ARG A 333 -10.56 35.35 -11.54
C ARG A 333 -10.21 36.23 -12.75
N LYS A 334 -9.87 35.62 -13.88
CA LYS A 334 -9.52 36.31 -15.13
C LYS A 334 -10.71 36.98 -15.81
N MET A 335 -11.87 36.31 -15.80
CA MET A 335 -13.06 36.76 -16.52
C MET A 335 -14.08 37.40 -15.57
N ARG A 336 -14.73 38.48 -15.98
CA ARG A 336 -15.86 39.06 -15.23
C ARG A 336 -17.13 38.27 -15.53
N ALA A 337 -17.72 37.65 -14.51
CA ALA A 337 -18.99 36.90 -14.58
C ALA A 337 -19.07 35.87 -15.74
N PRO A 338 -18.10 34.94 -15.87
CA PRO A 338 -18.10 33.97 -16.95
C PRO A 338 -19.23 32.95 -16.82
N LEU A 339 -19.80 32.54 -17.96
CA LEU A 339 -20.78 31.44 -18.00
C LEU A 339 -20.08 30.11 -17.69
N ARG A 340 -20.79 29.19 -17.01
CA ARG A 340 -20.26 27.86 -16.67
C ARG A 340 -19.78 27.08 -17.91
N SER A 341 -20.50 27.19 -19.03
CA SER A 341 -20.14 26.55 -20.30
C SER A 341 -18.82 27.07 -20.88
N GLN A 342 -18.56 28.38 -20.76
CA GLN A 342 -17.31 28.99 -21.21
C GLN A 342 -16.12 28.52 -20.36
N LEU A 343 -16.31 28.46 -19.04
CA LEU A 343 -15.30 27.93 -18.13
C LEU A 343 -14.98 26.46 -18.43
N GLN A 344 -16.00 25.62 -18.65
CA GLN A 344 -15.81 24.22 -19.04
C GLN A 344 -15.11 24.08 -20.40
N GLY A 345 -15.40 24.98 -21.35
CA GLY A 345 -14.67 25.06 -22.62
C GLY A 345 -13.17 25.28 -22.42
N LYS A 346 -12.79 26.21 -21.53
CA LYS A 346 -11.38 26.47 -21.18
C LYS A 346 -10.70 25.30 -20.50
N VAL A 347 -11.39 24.61 -19.61
CA VAL A 347 -10.90 23.36 -19.00
C VAL A 347 -10.58 22.34 -20.10
N LYS A 348 -11.51 22.14 -21.05
CA LYS A 348 -11.32 21.19 -22.15
C LYS A 348 -10.15 21.56 -23.06
N GLU A 349 -9.99 22.83 -23.39
CA GLU A 349 -8.86 23.33 -24.20
C GLU A 349 -7.50 23.05 -23.53
N VAL A 350 -7.37 23.33 -22.22
CA VAL A 350 -6.12 23.05 -21.47
C VAL A 350 -5.85 21.54 -21.38
N ILE A 351 -6.89 20.73 -21.12
CA ILE A 351 -6.78 19.26 -21.10
C ILE A 351 -6.31 18.74 -22.47
N ASN A 352 -6.83 19.27 -23.56
CA ASN A 352 -6.44 18.85 -24.90
C ASN A 352 -4.96 19.12 -25.18
N ASP A 353 -4.44 20.30 -24.82
CA ASP A 353 -3.02 20.63 -24.99
C ASP A 353 -2.12 19.72 -24.15
N LEU A 354 -2.50 19.42 -22.89
CA LEU A 354 -1.76 18.49 -22.03
C LEU A 354 -1.79 17.06 -22.56
N THR A 355 -2.96 16.61 -23.04
CA THR A 355 -3.12 15.28 -23.64
C THR A 355 -2.28 15.16 -24.90
N LEU A 356 -2.25 16.21 -25.73
CA LEU A 356 -1.41 16.24 -26.94
C LEU A 356 0.08 16.16 -26.59
N LEU A 357 0.53 16.91 -25.59
CA LEU A 357 1.91 16.85 -25.09
C LEU A 357 2.27 15.43 -24.61
N LEU A 358 1.37 14.79 -23.86
CA LEU A 358 1.55 13.42 -23.39
C LEU A 358 1.61 12.41 -24.55
N GLU A 359 0.67 12.48 -25.48
CA GLU A 359 0.59 11.56 -26.63
C GLU A 359 1.82 11.63 -27.54
N GLU A 360 2.42 12.81 -27.70
CA GLU A 360 3.64 12.99 -28.50
C GLU A 360 4.89 12.38 -27.85
N ASN A 361 4.89 12.17 -26.53
CA ASN A 361 6.08 11.79 -25.77
C ASN A 361 5.97 10.44 -25.03
N LYS A 362 4.79 9.82 -25.01
CA LYS A 362 4.59 8.51 -24.37
C LYS A 362 5.19 7.38 -25.21
N THR A 363 5.69 6.35 -24.54
CA THR A 363 6.20 5.13 -25.20
C THR A 363 5.25 3.93 -25.09
N LYS A 364 4.21 4.04 -24.26
CA LYS A 364 3.23 2.98 -23.99
C LYS A 364 1.80 3.47 -24.20
N GLY A 365 0.91 2.53 -24.52
CA GLY A 365 -0.53 2.79 -24.53
C GLY A 365 -1.01 3.12 -23.11
N MET A 366 -1.86 4.13 -22.99
CA MET A 366 -2.46 4.57 -21.72
C MET A 366 -3.96 4.63 -21.87
N ASN A 367 -4.69 4.23 -20.83
CA ASN A 367 -6.13 4.43 -20.76
C ASN A 367 -6.47 5.89 -20.40
N ASP A 368 -7.74 6.29 -20.55
CA ASP A 368 -8.15 7.68 -20.33
C ASP A 368 -7.95 8.16 -18.88
N ARG A 369 -8.02 7.25 -17.90
CA ARG A 369 -7.79 7.57 -16.49
C ARG A 369 -6.33 7.91 -16.22
N GLU A 370 -5.42 7.09 -16.75
CA GLU A 370 -3.97 7.31 -16.68
C GLU A 370 -3.59 8.61 -17.37
N LYS A 371 -4.13 8.89 -18.56
CA LYS A 371 -3.89 10.16 -19.26
C LYS A 371 -4.32 11.37 -18.44
N ARG A 372 -5.49 11.29 -17.79
CA ARG A 372 -6.01 12.35 -16.94
C ARG A 372 -5.14 12.57 -15.70
N LEU A 373 -4.66 11.49 -15.08
CA LEU A 373 -3.73 11.57 -13.95
C LEU A 373 -2.40 12.20 -14.35
N VAL A 374 -1.76 11.71 -15.40
CA VAL A 374 -0.48 12.26 -15.89
C VAL A 374 -0.64 13.73 -16.28
N SER A 375 -1.72 14.09 -16.98
CA SER A 375 -2.02 15.49 -17.31
C SER A 375 -2.21 16.37 -16.07
N THR A 376 -2.82 15.83 -15.02
CA THR A 376 -2.99 16.53 -13.73
C THR A 376 -1.64 16.76 -13.06
N ILE A 377 -0.78 15.74 -13.04
CA ILE A 377 0.59 15.83 -12.49
C ILE A 377 1.41 16.84 -13.28
N MET A 378 1.36 16.79 -14.61
CA MET A 378 2.05 17.76 -15.48
C MET A 378 1.63 19.20 -15.17
N LEU A 379 0.33 19.46 -14.99
CA LEU A 379 -0.15 20.78 -14.63
C LEU A 379 0.40 21.24 -13.26
N ASN A 380 0.36 20.35 -12.26
CA ASN A 380 0.85 20.66 -10.91
C ASN A 380 2.37 20.89 -10.89
N VAL A 381 3.13 20.08 -11.62
CA VAL A 381 4.56 20.33 -11.86
C VAL A 381 4.77 21.68 -12.52
N GLY A 382 3.96 22.02 -13.53
CA GLY A 382 3.99 23.33 -14.17
C GLY A 382 3.76 24.47 -13.18
N HIS A 383 2.80 24.35 -12.25
CA HIS A 383 2.61 25.35 -11.18
C HIS A 383 3.83 25.46 -10.27
N PHE A 384 4.43 24.35 -9.85
CA PHE A 384 5.62 24.41 -9.00
C PHE A 384 6.83 25.01 -9.74
N LEU A 385 6.94 24.79 -11.05
CA LEU A 385 7.94 25.45 -11.90
C LEU A 385 7.68 26.97 -11.99
N CYS A 386 6.42 27.40 -12.07
CA CYS A 386 6.06 28.82 -11.98
C CYS A 386 6.44 29.44 -10.62
N ASP A 387 6.46 28.63 -9.56
CA ASP A 387 6.80 29.04 -8.20
C ASP A 387 8.32 29.05 -7.94
N SER A 388 9.12 28.47 -8.84
CA SER A 388 10.55 28.27 -8.70
C SER A 388 11.38 29.23 -9.56
N GLU A 389 12.67 29.35 -9.28
CA GLU A 389 13.62 30.09 -10.13
C GLU A 389 13.96 29.30 -11.41
N ILE A 390 13.01 29.25 -12.34
CA ILE A 390 13.05 28.32 -13.48
C ILE A 390 14.30 28.44 -14.35
N ASP A 391 14.89 29.63 -14.41
CA ASP A 391 16.08 29.92 -15.21
C ASP A 391 17.30 29.08 -14.82
N LYS A 392 17.34 28.56 -13.58
CA LYS A 392 18.39 27.65 -13.12
C LYS A 392 18.33 26.26 -13.76
N TYR A 393 17.16 25.86 -14.25
CA TYR A 393 16.91 24.49 -14.71
C TYR A 393 16.79 24.36 -16.24
N ILE A 394 17.02 25.44 -16.98
CA ILE A 394 16.93 25.45 -18.45
C ILE A 394 18.31 25.11 -19.03
N SER A 395 18.46 23.87 -19.48
CA SER A 395 19.61 23.43 -20.27
C SER A 395 19.46 23.76 -21.76
N GLU A 396 20.53 23.61 -22.53
CA GLU A 396 20.50 23.77 -23.99
C GLU A 396 19.47 22.83 -24.64
N ASP A 397 19.35 21.59 -24.15
CA ASP A 397 18.38 20.59 -24.62
C ASP A 397 16.91 21.04 -24.43
N VAL A 398 16.63 21.84 -23.40
CA VAL A 398 15.28 22.38 -23.14
C VAL A 398 14.93 23.48 -24.15
N ASN A 399 15.93 24.17 -24.70
CA ASN A 399 15.69 25.27 -25.64
C ASN A 399 15.25 24.80 -27.03
N GLU A 400 15.59 23.56 -27.41
CA GLU A 400 15.21 22.96 -28.70
C GLU A 400 13.69 22.72 -28.84
N TYR A 401 12.96 22.64 -27.73
CA TYR A 401 11.53 22.41 -27.75
C TYR A 401 10.75 23.63 -28.25
N THR A 402 9.70 23.37 -29.03
CA THR A 402 8.78 24.39 -29.57
C THR A 402 7.49 24.46 -28.76
N THR A 403 6.92 25.65 -28.58
CA THR A 403 5.69 25.84 -27.80
C THR A 403 4.44 26.11 -28.64
N GLU A 404 4.58 26.23 -29.97
CA GLU A 404 3.51 26.64 -30.90
C GLU A 404 2.29 25.70 -30.89
N LYS A 405 2.50 24.41 -30.60
CA LYS A 405 1.45 23.39 -30.54
C LYS A 405 0.57 23.48 -29.29
N TYR A 406 0.96 24.25 -28.28
CA TYR A 406 0.31 24.28 -26.96
C TYR A 406 -0.15 25.71 -26.54
N PRO A 407 -0.91 26.41 -27.39
CA PRO A 407 -1.25 27.82 -27.17
C PRO A 407 -2.17 28.04 -25.95
N ASN A 408 -3.03 27.07 -25.61
CA ASN A 408 -3.92 27.18 -24.46
C ASN A 408 -3.15 26.97 -23.17
N LEU A 409 -2.19 26.04 -23.15
CA LEU A 409 -1.32 25.80 -22.00
C LEU A 409 -0.40 27.00 -21.72
N LEU A 410 0.16 27.63 -22.76
CA LEU A 410 0.91 28.89 -22.62
C LEU A 410 0.04 30.01 -22.02
N SER A 411 -1.15 30.21 -22.59
CA SER A 411 -2.10 31.23 -22.14
C SER A 411 -2.55 30.99 -20.68
N TYR A 412 -2.64 29.72 -20.29
CA TYR A 412 -2.98 29.31 -18.94
C TYR A 412 -1.88 29.67 -17.94
N PHE A 413 -0.64 29.21 -18.13
CA PHE A 413 0.45 29.50 -17.19
C PHE A 413 0.78 30.99 -17.11
N SER A 414 0.70 31.70 -18.23
CA SER A 414 0.85 33.16 -18.21
C SER A 414 -0.24 33.85 -17.38
N ALA A 415 -1.49 33.37 -17.48
CA ALA A 415 -2.57 33.87 -16.64
C ALA A 415 -2.37 33.53 -15.16
N TYR A 416 -1.87 32.32 -14.85
CA TYR A 416 -1.51 31.92 -13.49
C TYR A 416 -0.49 32.89 -12.87
N MET A 417 0.64 33.14 -13.55
CA MET A 417 1.67 34.07 -13.06
C MET A 417 1.14 35.51 -12.95
N THR A 418 0.35 35.97 -13.92
CA THR A 418 -0.21 37.33 -13.87
C THR A 418 -1.16 37.51 -12.68
N ILE A 419 -2.01 36.52 -12.39
CA ILE A 419 -3.06 36.62 -11.36
C ILE A 419 -2.52 36.31 -9.96
N PHE A 420 -1.73 35.24 -9.81
CA PHE A 420 -1.28 34.75 -8.50
C PHE A 420 0.10 35.26 -8.11
N LYS A 421 0.98 35.54 -9.09
CA LYS A 421 2.32 36.10 -8.83
C LYS A 421 2.40 37.60 -9.09
N THR A 422 1.33 38.23 -9.58
CA THR A 422 1.28 39.67 -9.93
C THR A 422 2.39 40.10 -10.88
N MET A 423 2.83 39.18 -11.75
CA MET A 423 3.90 39.44 -12.73
C MET A 423 3.38 40.21 -13.93
N ASN A 424 4.25 41.00 -14.56
CA ASN A 424 3.92 41.67 -15.80
C ASN A 424 3.64 40.63 -16.90
N LYS A 425 2.59 40.85 -17.68
CA LYS A 425 2.19 39.99 -18.81
C LYS A 425 3.34 39.58 -19.73
N MET A 426 4.24 40.50 -20.09
CA MET A 426 5.39 40.18 -20.95
C MET A 426 6.33 39.16 -20.31
N GLN A 427 6.68 39.37 -19.04
CA GLN A 427 7.51 38.44 -18.27
C GLN A 427 6.79 37.10 -18.03
N SER A 428 5.48 37.15 -17.75
CA SER A 428 4.64 35.96 -17.59
C SER A 428 4.59 35.12 -18.88
N ASP A 429 4.55 35.75 -20.06
CA ASP A 429 4.54 35.05 -21.34
C ASP A 429 5.89 34.36 -21.63
N GLU A 430 7.00 35.03 -21.35
CA GLU A 430 8.34 34.45 -21.48
C GLU A 430 8.55 33.26 -20.56
N LEU A 431 8.16 33.38 -19.28
CA LEU A 431 8.28 32.30 -18.30
C LEU A 431 7.31 31.16 -18.60
N ALA A 432 6.09 31.44 -19.03
CA ALA A 432 5.15 30.40 -19.45
C ALA A 432 5.70 29.57 -20.61
N ALA A 433 6.40 30.18 -21.56
CA ALA A 433 7.07 29.45 -22.63
C ALA A 433 8.16 28.51 -22.08
N LYS A 434 8.97 28.98 -21.14
CA LYS A 434 10.00 28.17 -20.48
C LYS A 434 9.40 26.99 -19.69
N VAL A 435 8.32 27.22 -18.94
CA VAL A 435 7.59 26.16 -18.22
C VAL A 435 7.11 25.08 -19.19
N VAL A 436 6.47 25.46 -20.30
CA VAL A 436 5.95 24.49 -21.27
C VAL A 436 7.08 23.69 -21.92
N LYS A 437 8.22 24.31 -22.25
CA LYS A 437 9.39 23.58 -22.77
C LYS A 437 9.96 22.57 -21.76
N LEU A 438 10.07 22.97 -20.50
CA LEU A 438 10.56 22.08 -19.45
C LEU A 438 9.59 20.92 -19.18
N LEU A 439 8.28 21.16 -19.25
CA LEU A 439 7.28 20.09 -19.19
C LEU A 439 7.40 19.10 -20.36
N GLN A 440 7.69 19.58 -21.58
CA GLN A 440 7.97 18.68 -22.71
C GLN A 440 9.20 17.81 -22.46
N HIS A 441 10.30 18.43 -21.98
CA HIS A 441 11.51 17.69 -21.62
C HIS A 441 11.23 16.62 -20.56
N LEU A 442 10.58 16.99 -19.44
CA LEU A 442 10.23 16.06 -18.37
C LEU A 442 9.32 14.92 -18.86
N CYS A 443 8.33 15.22 -19.72
CA CYS A 443 7.45 14.21 -20.28
C CYS A 443 8.20 13.24 -21.20
N LYS A 444 9.17 13.73 -21.97
CA LYS A 444 10.01 12.89 -22.85
C LYS A 444 10.92 11.98 -22.05
N VAL A 445 11.62 12.50 -21.04
CA VAL A 445 12.55 11.71 -20.20
C VAL A 445 11.79 10.68 -19.37
N SER A 446 10.64 11.07 -18.78
CA SER A 446 9.77 10.15 -18.03
C SER A 446 9.01 9.15 -18.91
N THR A 447 9.05 9.31 -20.23
CA THR A 447 8.28 8.50 -21.20
C THR A 447 6.77 8.51 -20.97
N GLY A 448 6.26 9.58 -20.35
CA GLY A 448 4.86 9.74 -19.94
C GLY A 448 4.46 8.98 -18.66
N ASP A 449 5.40 8.34 -17.96
CA ASP A 449 5.14 7.69 -16.68
C ASP A 449 5.01 8.72 -15.55
N ALA A 450 3.87 8.71 -14.86
CA ALA A 450 3.55 9.66 -13.79
C ALA A 450 4.56 9.63 -12.63
N VAL A 451 5.05 8.44 -12.26
CA VAL A 451 5.99 8.28 -11.13
C VAL A 451 7.35 8.84 -11.53
N ASN A 452 7.87 8.43 -12.69
CA ASN A 452 9.14 8.92 -13.19
C ASN A 452 9.08 10.44 -13.40
N LEU A 453 7.98 10.99 -13.89
CA LEU A 453 7.83 12.43 -14.07
C LEU A 453 8.03 13.20 -12.74
N ILE A 454 7.43 12.71 -11.65
CA ILE A 454 7.62 13.31 -10.32
C ILE A 454 9.07 13.14 -9.84
N GLU A 455 9.65 11.95 -10.00
CA GLU A 455 11.02 11.67 -9.56
C GLU A 455 12.07 12.51 -10.32
N GLU A 456 11.92 12.67 -11.64
CA GLU A 456 12.78 13.52 -12.47
C GLU A 456 12.63 14.99 -12.07
N TYR A 457 11.41 15.47 -11.85
CA TYR A 457 11.17 16.83 -11.37
C TYR A 457 11.78 17.08 -9.97
N GLU A 458 11.62 16.16 -9.03
CA GLU A 458 12.21 16.32 -7.69
C GLU A 458 13.73 16.23 -7.70
N SER A 459 14.32 15.49 -8.64
CA SER A 459 15.77 15.42 -8.83
C SER A 459 16.29 16.74 -9.38
N LEU A 460 15.64 17.30 -10.39
CA LEU A 460 15.96 18.60 -11.00
C LEU A 460 16.03 19.75 -9.98
N ILE A 461 15.18 19.74 -8.94
CA ILE A 461 15.12 20.82 -7.94
C ILE A 461 16.06 20.61 -6.75
N LYS A 462 16.54 19.37 -6.54
CA LYS A 462 17.51 19.07 -5.47
C LYS A 462 18.95 19.39 -5.88
N GLU A 463 19.22 19.50 -7.18
CA GLU A 463 20.46 20.04 -7.75
C GLU A 463 20.51 21.56 -7.63
#